data_AF-B7J857-F1
#
_entry.id   AF-B7J857-F1
#
_cell.length_a   1.000
_cell.length_b   1.000
_cell.length_c   1.000
_cell.angle_alpha   90.00
_cell.angle_beta   90.00
_cell.angle_gamma   90.00
#
_symmetry.space_group_name_H-M   'P 1'
#
loop_
_entity.id
_entity.type
_entity.pdbx_description
1 polymer ?
#
loop_
_entity_poly.entity_id
_entity_poly.type
_entity_poly.pdbx_seq_one_letter_code
_entity_poly.pdbx_strand_id
1 'polypeptide(L)'
;MIFPLSIAGAILILIGGRAWRIHARGKAGELRVRMMLFALRAPALNDIILNGQRGLTQIDHVVLTRSGLLVLETKNFSGQLYDQGRRKPWLQYLGGTQRPLHNPQDQNYGHRKAVIENSGIRPQEVFDAVVLAGDAQFPRGAPEGVIHLKSLPALLRNLGGTREIPDAYREAWARLKTRIQGSQEARVAQMRKVTGGGLNYWIQAHGPWLAALGFGCFVAGIFPW
;
A
#
# COMPACT_ATOMS: atom_id res chain seq x y z
N MET A 1 20.69 -2.99 -41.65
CA MET A 1 20.79 -3.30 -40.20
C MET A 1 19.93 -2.31 -39.41
N ILE A 2 18.63 -2.59 -39.22
CA ILE A 2 17.66 -1.67 -38.55
C ILE A 2 17.05 -2.31 -37.27
N PHE A 3 17.37 -3.56 -36.96
CA PHE A 3 16.72 -4.35 -35.91
C PHE A 3 17.00 -4.00 -34.43
N PRO A 4 18.14 -3.42 -33.99
CA PRO A 4 18.44 -3.36 -32.54
C PRO A 4 17.67 -2.26 -31.79
N LEU A 5 17.33 -1.14 -32.45
CA LEU A 5 16.74 0.02 -31.76
C LEU A 5 15.21 -0.06 -31.61
N SER A 6 14.50 -0.72 -32.54
CA SER A 6 13.06 -0.99 -32.44
C SER A 6 12.75 -2.03 -31.35
N ILE A 7 13.63 -3.01 -31.18
CA ILE A 7 13.60 -3.97 -30.07
C ILE A 7 13.80 -3.26 -28.73
N ALA A 8 14.76 -2.32 -28.64
CA ALA A 8 14.98 -1.53 -27.42
C ALA A 8 13.77 -0.66 -27.05
N GLY A 9 13.12 -0.02 -28.02
CA GLY A 9 11.89 0.75 -27.80
C GLY A 9 10.73 -0.11 -27.30
N ALA A 10 10.51 -1.28 -27.90
CA ALA A 10 9.49 -2.24 -27.46
C ALA A 10 9.76 -2.76 -26.03
N ILE A 11 11.02 -3.05 -25.68
CA ILE A 11 11.41 -3.46 -24.32
C ILE A 11 11.10 -2.36 -23.30
N LEU A 12 11.40 -1.09 -23.60
CA LEU A 12 11.09 0.03 -22.71
C LEU A 12 9.58 0.22 -22.49
N ILE A 13 8.76 0.07 -23.52
CA ILE A 13 7.30 0.09 -23.42
C ILE A 13 6.80 -1.05 -22.53
N LEU A 14 7.32 -2.26 -22.71
CA LEU A 14 6.91 -3.44 -21.93
C LEU A 14 7.30 -3.31 -20.45
N ILE A 15 8.53 -2.87 -20.16
CA ILE A 15 9.02 -2.68 -18.79
C ILE A 15 8.26 -1.54 -18.10
N GLY A 16 8.17 -0.37 -18.75
CA GLY A 16 7.46 0.80 -18.22
C GLY A 16 5.97 0.53 -18.01
N GLY A 17 5.32 -0.09 -18.99
CA GLY A 17 3.89 -0.44 -18.93
C GLY A 17 3.57 -1.51 -17.88
N ARG A 18 4.48 -2.45 -17.60
CA ARG A 18 4.32 -3.44 -16.51
C ARG A 18 4.46 -2.78 -15.14
N ALA A 19 5.48 -1.95 -14.94
CA ALA A 19 5.69 -1.21 -13.69
C ALA A 19 4.51 -0.28 -13.39
N TRP A 20 4.03 0.46 -14.39
CA TRP A 20 2.86 1.32 -14.27
C TRP A 20 1.60 0.56 -13.85
N ARG A 21 1.31 -0.58 -14.49
CA ARG A 21 0.14 -1.42 -14.15
C ARG A 21 0.17 -1.92 -12.70
N ILE A 22 1.34 -2.33 -12.19
CA ILE A 22 1.49 -2.79 -10.81
C ILE A 22 1.15 -1.64 -9.84
N HIS A 23 1.71 -0.46 -10.08
CA HIS A 23 1.48 0.72 -9.25
C HIS A 23 0.03 1.21 -9.31
N ALA A 24 -0.55 1.27 -10.52
CA ALA A 24 -1.93 1.66 -10.73
C ALA A 24 -2.90 0.73 -9.99
N ARG A 25 -2.62 -0.58 -9.98
CA ARG A 25 -3.41 -1.55 -9.20
C ARG A 25 -3.31 -1.31 -7.69
N GLY A 26 -2.12 -1.02 -7.16
CA GLY A 26 -1.93 -0.65 -5.76
C GLY A 26 -2.80 0.55 -5.37
N LYS A 27 -2.62 1.66 -6.09
CA LYS A 27 -3.40 2.90 -5.89
C LYS A 27 -4.90 2.72 -6.04
N ALA A 28 -5.36 1.88 -6.98
CA ALA A 28 -6.78 1.58 -7.12
C ALA A 28 -7.34 0.86 -5.88
N GLY A 29 -6.55 -0.01 -5.25
CA GLY A 29 -6.92 -0.65 -3.99
C GLY A 29 -7.04 0.35 -2.84
N GLU A 30 -6.02 1.16 -2.63
CA GLU A 30 -6.00 2.23 -1.61
C GLU A 30 -7.18 3.20 -1.79
N LEU A 31 -7.47 3.60 -3.05
CA LEU A 31 -8.62 4.44 -3.35
C LEU A 31 -9.95 3.79 -2.97
N ARG A 32 -10.14 2.48 -3.23
CA ARG A 32 -11.36 1.76 -2.81
C ARG A 32 -11.54 1.76 -1.30
N VAL A 33 -10.47 1.54 -0.53
CA VAL A 33 -10.49 1.60 0.93
C VAL A 33 -10.83 3.02 1.40
N ARG A 34 -10.16 4.03 0.84
CA ARG A 34 -10.44 5.45 1.13
C ARG A 34 -11.88 5.84 0.85
N MET A 35 -12.46 5.41 -0.28
CA MET A 35 -13.85 5.67 -0.63
C MET A 35 -14.82 4.98 0.33
N MET A 36 -14.53 3.75 0.77
CA MET A 36 -15.31 3.06 1.80
C MET A 36 -15.27 3.83 3.12
N LEU A 37 -14.08 4.24 3.58
CA LEU A 37 -13.93 5.04 4.80
C LEU A 37 -14.69 6.36 4.72
N PHE A 38 -14.64 7.04 3.56
CA PHE A 38 -15.40 8.25 3.30
C PHE A 38 -16.92 8.01 3.37
N ALA A 39 -17.42 6.95 2.72
CA ALA A 39 -18.84 6.59 2.76
C ALA A 39 -19.32 6.26 4.19
N LEU A 40 -18.47 5.66 5.00
CA LEU A 40 -18.72 5.38 6.42
C LEU A 40 -18.57 6.61 7.32
N ARG A 41 -18.18 7.77 6.77
CA ARG A 41 -17.84 9.00 7.52
C ARG A 41 -16.81 8.72 8.62
N ALA A 42 -15.85 7.84 8.34
CA ALA A 42 -14.79 7.49 9.25
C ALA A 42 -13.65 8.52 9.17
N PRO A 43 -13.26 9.18 10.27
CA PRO A 43 -12.11 10.08 10.26
C PRO A 43 -10.83 9.29 9.98
N ALA A 44 -10.20 9.55 8.84
CA ALA A 44 -9.05 8.80 8.36
C ALA A 44 -7.93 9.73 7.88
N LEU A 45 -6.69 9.39 8.25
CA LEU A 45 -5.48 9.92 7.63
C LEU A 45 -5.04 8.91 6.58
N ASN A 46 -4.81 9.38 5.35
CA ASN A 46 -4.47 8.52 4.22
C ASN A 46 -3.07 8.87 3.70
N ASP A 47 -2.33 7.86 3.26
CA ASP A 47 -1.00 8.01 2.63
C ASP A 47 -0.03 8.84 3.48
N ILE A 48 -0.01 8.59 4.80
CA ILE A 48 0.84 9.35 5.73
C ILE A 48 2.22 8.73 5.84
N ILE A 49 3.23 9.58 6.07
CA ILE A 49 4.59 9.13 6.34
C ILE A 49 4.94 9.49 7.77
N LEU A 50 5.44 8.51 8.51
CA LEU A 50 5.89 8.67 9.91
C LEU A 50 7.31 8.16 10.08
N ASN A 51 7.98 8.62 11.13
CA ASN A 51 9.19 7.99 11.62
C ASN A 51 8.84 6.64 12.25
N GLY A 52 9.45 5.56 11.78
CA GLY A 52 9.37 4.25 12.41
C GLY A 52 10.75 3.74 12.83
N GLN A 53 10.77 2.56 13.44
CA GLN A 53 11.99 1.96 14.01
C GLN A 53 13.15 1.76 13.00
N ARG A 54 12.82 1.61 11.71
CA ARG A 54 13.81 1.38 10.63
C ARG A 54 13.89 2.58 9.68
N GLY A 55 13.65 3.79 10.20
CA GLY A 55 13.48 5.01 9.41
C GLY A 55 12.02 5.23 8.99
N LEU A 56 11.83 6.05 7.95
CA LEU A 56 10.49 6.39 7.47
C LEU A 56 9.67 5.15 7.09
N THR A 57 8.35 5.26 7.31
CA THR A 57 7.35 4.31 6.81
C THR A 57 6.14 5.08 6.31
N GLN A 58 5.65 4.70 5.13
CA GLN A 58 4.33 5.08 4.65
C GLN A 58 3.30 4.19 5.35
N ILE A 59 2.12 4.73 5.63
CA ILE A 59 0.97 4.00 6.15
C ILE A 59 -0.24 4.38 5.30
N ASP A 60 -0.91 3.39 4.73
CA ASP A 60 -2.00 3.62 3.78
C ASP A 60 -3.17 4.33 4.45
N HIS A 61 -3.64 3.82 5.59
CA HIS A 61 -4.69 4.48 6.36
C HIS A 61 -4.51 4.32 7.88
N VAL A 62 -4.78 5.40 8.62
CA VAL A 62 -5.03 5.35 10.07
C VAL A 62 -6.42 5.92 10.31
N VAL A 63 -7.27 5.18 11.02
CA VAL A 63 -8.66 5.54 11.30
C VAL A 63 -8.85 5.81 12.79
N LEU A 64 -9.50 6.91 13.13
CA LEU A 64 -9.88 7.21 14.50
C LEU A 64 -11.22 6.54 14.82
N THR A 65 -11.23 5.74 15.88
CA THR A 65 -12.40 4.98 16.35
C THR A 65 -12.69 5.28 17.82
N ARG A 66 -13.85 4.85 18.31
CA ARG A 66 -14.20 4.97 19.73
C ARG A 66 -13.30 4.12 20.63
N SER A 67 -12.72 3.03 20.12
CA SER A 67 -11.80 2.16 20.87
C SER A 67 -10.33 2.57 20.78
N GLY A 68 -9.97 3.51 19.89
CA GLY A 68 -8.59 3.94 19.66
C GLY A 68 -8.26 4.16 18.19
N LEU A 69 -7.01 3.86 17.79
CA LEU A 69 -6.53 4.03 16.41
C LEU A 69 -6.48 2.69 15.67
N LEU A 70 -7.04 2.64 14.46
CA LEU A 70 -6.96 1.47 13.59
C LEU A 70 -6.02 1.74 12.42
N VAL A 71 -4.96 0.94 12.30
CA VAL A 71 -3.99 0.99 11.20
C VAL A 71 -4.36 -0.01 10.12
N LEU A 72 -4.52 0.47 8.89
CA LEU A 72 -4.88 -0.37 7.76
C LEU A 72 -3.74 -0.42 6.74
N GLU A 73 -3.38 -1.63 6.35
CA GLU A 73 -2.53 -1.91 5.19
C GLU A 73 -3.41 -2.40 4.05
N THR A 74 -3.34 -1.78 2.88
CA THR A 74 -4.19 -2.13 1.74
C THR A 74 -3.44 -3.00 0.75
N LYS A 75 -3.97 -4.19 0.43
CA LYS A 75 -3.44 -5.04 -0.64
C LYS A 75 -4.50 -5.34 -1.70
N ASN A 76 -4.19 -4.99 -2.95
CA ASN A 76 -5.04 -5.29 -4.10
C ASN A 76 -4.57 -6.57 -4.81
N PHE A 77 -4.57 -7.69 -4.09
CA PHE A 77 -4.16 -8.99 -4.60
C PHE A 77 -5.30 -9.75 -5.27
N SER A 78 -4.94 -10.66 -6.17
CA SER A 78 -5.83 -11.62 -6.85
C SER A 78 -5.34 -13.06 -6.65
N GLY A 79 -6.17 -14.04 -7.00
CA GLY A 79 -5.82 -15.46 -6.95
C GLY A 79 -5.87 -16.06 -5.55
N GLN A 80 -5.15 -17.16 -5.33
CA GLN A 80 -5.15 -17.84 -4.03
C GLN A 80 -3.96 -17.40 -3.19
N LEU A 81 -4.20 -17.05 -1.94
CA LEU A 81 -3.19 -16.68 -0.97
C LEU A 81 -3.05 -17.76 0.10
N TYR A 82 -1.81 -18.02 0.48
CA TYR A 82 -1.46 -18.92 1.58
C TYR A 82 -0.53 -18.18 2.52
N ASP A 83 -0.99 -17.93 3.73
CA ASP A 83 -0.13 -17.51 4.82
C ASP A 83 0.82 -18.66 5.18
N GLN A 84 2.09 -18.33 5.41
CA GLN A 84 3.12 -19.28 5.84
C GLN A 84 3.50 -19.05 7.31
N GLY A 85 2.86 -18.10 7.99
CA GLY A 85 3.13 -17.70 9.35
C GLY A 85 4.01 -16.45 9.44
N ARG A 86 4.19 -15.98 10.68
CA ARG A 86 4.95 -14.75 10.99
C ARG A 86 6.36 -14.79 10.40
N ARG A 87 6.82 -13.66 9.86
CA ARG A 87 8.16 -13.48 9.28
C ARG A 87 8.46 -14.35 8.06
N LYS A 88 7.48 -15.10 7.54
CA LYS A 88 7.60 -15.84 6.29
C LYS A 88 6.79 -15.15 5.20
N PRO A 89 7.27 -15.18 3.94
CA PRO A 89 6.52 -14.64 2.82
C PRO A 89 5.19 -15.38 2.66
N TRP A 90 4.15 -14.66 2.24
CA TRP A 90 2.94 -15.29 1.75
C TRP A 90 3.21 -15.94 0.40
N LEU A 91 2.45 -16.99 0.06
CA LEU A 91 2.46 -17.56 -1.27
C LEU A 91 1.20 -17.15 -2.01
N GLN A 92 1.36 -16.66 -3.23
CA GLN A 92 0.27 -16.33 -4.14
C GLN A 92 0.29 -17.28 -5.34
N TYR A 93 -0.85 -17.88 -5.65
CA TYR A 93 -1.07 -18.64 -6.88
C TYR A 93 -1.97 -17.87 -7.83
N LEU A 94 -1.43 -17.56 -9.01
CA LEU A 94 -2.13 -16.87 -10.11
C LEU A 94 -1.96 -17.68 -11.39
N GLY A 95 -3.07 -18.23 -11.92
CA GLY A 95 -3.04 -19.02 -13.16
C GLY A 95 -2.05 -20.19 -13.11
N GLY A 96 -2.03 -20.93 -12.00
CA GLY A 96 -1.10 -22.05 -11.77
C GLY A 96 0.33 -21.66 -11.40
N THR A 97 0.70 -20.38 -11.45
CA THR A 97 2.05 -19.93 -11.05
C THR A 97 2.09 -19.50 -9.60
N GLN A 98 2.98 -20.11 -8.82
CA GLN A 98 3.29 -19.71 -7.44
C GLN A 98 4.28 -18.52 -7.42
N ARG A 99 4.02 -17.52 -6.59
CA ARG A 99 4.92 -16.38 -6.35
C ARG A 99 4.99 -16.06 -4.87
N PRO A 100 6.19 -15.87 -4.29
CA PRO A 100 6.31 -15.35 -2.94
C PRO A 100 5.94 -13.85 -2.93
N LEU A 101 5.22 -13.45 -1.89
CA LEU A 101 4.88 -12.07 -1.59
C LEU A 101 5.45 -11.68 -0.23
N HIS A 102 5.88 -10.44 -0.08
CA HIS A 102 6.18 -9.91 1.24
C HIS A 102 4.94 -10.03 2.14
N ASN A 103 5.17 -10.39 3.41
CA ASN A 103 4.08 -10.60 4.36
C ASN A 103 3.48 -9.23 4.77
N PRO A 104 2.23 -8.92 4.38
CA PRO A 104 1.63 -7.64 4.70
C PRO A 104 1.34 -7.47 6.20
N GLN A 105 1.20 -8.56 6.97
CA GLN A 105 1.01 -8.45 8.42
C GLN A 105 2.30 -8.03 9.13
N ASP A 106 3.46 -8.51 8.67
CA ASP A 106 4.75 -8.04 9.21
C ASP A 106 4.99 -6.56 8.89
N GLN A 107 4.60 -6.14 7.67
CA GLN A 107 4.60 -4.73 7.29
C GLN A 107 3.68 -3.92 8.21
N ASN A 108 2.42 -4.32 8.34
CA ASN A 108 1.41 -3.62 9.12
C ASN A 108 1.75 -3.56 10.63
N TYR A 109 2.38 -4.60 11.16
CA TYR A 109 2.93 -4.59 12.53
C TYR A 109 3.96 -3.46 12.73
N GLY A 110 4.82 -3.22 11.73
CA GLY A 110 5.72 -2.07 11.74
C GLY A 110 4.99 -0.72 11.69
N HIS A 111 3.89 -0.66 10.94
CA HIS A 111 3.05 0.56 10.81
C HIS A 111 2.36 0.87 12.14
N ARG A 112 1.80 -0.15 12.78
CA ARG A 112 1.23 -0.08 14.14
C ARG A 112 2.25 0.45 15.15
N LYS A 113 3.49 -0.04 15.14
CA LYS A 113 4.54 0.48 16.03
C LYS A 113 4.83 1.96 15.77
N ALA A 114 4.96 2.36 14.51
CA ALA A 114 5.16 3.76 14.17
C ALA A 114 4.00 4.64 14.67
N VAL A 115 2.74 4.20 14.54
CA VAL A 115 1.59 4.94 15.07
C VAL A 115 1.63 5.05 16.59
N ILE A 116 1.98 3.97 17.30
CA ILE A 116 2.14 3.99 18.77
C ILE A 116 3.18 5.04 19.17
N GLU A 117 4.38 4.96 18.59
CA GLU A 117 5.51 5.84 18.88
C GLU A 117 5.19 7.33 18.60
N ASN A 118 4.46 7.62 17.51
CA ASN A 118 4.18 8.99 17.09
C ASN A 118 2.91 9.61 17.71
N SER A 119 1.98 8.79 18.22
CA SER A 119 0.73 9.29 18.85
C SER A 119 0.80 9.30 20.38
N GLY A 120 1.66 8.48 20.99
CA GLY A 120 1.75 8.30 22.44
C GLY A 120 0.52 7.62 23.06
N ILE A 121 -0.36 7.04 22.25
CA ILE A 121 -1.50 6.23 22.72
C ILE A 121 -0.99 4.89 23.29
N ARG A 122 -1.75 4.26 24.19
CA ARG A 122 -1.34 2.96 24.75
C ARG A 122 -1.33 1.90 23.65
N PRO A 123 -0.34 0.99 23.63
CA PRO A 123 -0.26 -0.04 22.60
C PRO A 123 -1.55 -0.86 22.42
N GLN A 124 -2.26 -1.17 23.51
CA GLN A 124 -3.49 -1.96 23.49
C GLN A 124 -4.67 -1.25 22.80
N GLU A 125 -4.56 0.06 22.57
CA GLU A 125 -5.57 0.91 21.93
C GLU A 125 -5.21 1.23 20.47
N VAL A 126 -4.17 0.59 19.95
CA VAL A 126 -3.86 0.57 18.51
C VAL A 126 -4.18 -0.81 17.97
N PHE A 127 -5.11 -0.84 17.04
CA PHE A 127 -5.53 -2.03 16.30
C PHE A 127 -4.91 -1.99 14.91
N ASP A 128 -4.81 -3.13 14.26
CA ASP A 128 -4.33 -3.20 12.90
C ASP A 128 -5.06 -4.27 12.09
N ALA A 129 -5.23 -4.01 10.78
CA ALA A 129 -5.76 -5.00 9.85
C ALA A 129 -5.16 -4.83 8.45
N VAL A 130 -4.92 -5.94 7.77
CA VAL A 130 -4.64 -5.95 6.32
C VAL A 130 -5.98 -6.05 5.59
N VAL A 131 -6.26 -5.11 4.71
CA VAL A 131 -7.48 -5.05 3.92
C VAL A 131 -7.20 -5.52 2.49
N LEU A 132 -7.82 -6.63 2.10
CA LEU A 132 -7.84 -7.11 0.73
C LEU A 132 -8.89 -6.33 -0.08
N ALA A 133 -8.42 -5.42 -0.94
CA ALA A 133 -9.23 -4.61 -1.85
C ALA A 133 -9.43 -5.27 -3.24
N GLY A 134 -8.73 -6.38 -3.49
CA GLY A 134 -8.88 -7.22 -4.67
C GLY A 134 -9.76 -8.45 -4.44
N ASP A 135 -9.68 -9.39 -5.35
CA ASP A 135 -10.46 -10.64 -5.40
C ASP A 135 -9.67 -11.86 -4.91
N ALA A 136 -8.49 -11.66 -4.33
CA ALA A 136 -7.73 -12.73 -3.71
C ALA A 136 -8.57 -13.49 -2.67
N GLN A 137 -8.31 -14.79 -2.50
CA GLN A 137 -8.99 -15.63 -1.53
C GLN A 137 -7.97 -16.44 -0.74
N PHE A 138 -8.33 -16.85 0.47
CA PHE A 138 -7.56 -17.80 1.27
C PHE A 138 -8.27 -19.15 1.29
N PRO A 139 -7.85 -20.14 0.47
CA PRO A 139 -8.50 -21.45 0.44
C PRO A 139 -8.50 -22.19 1.78
N ARG A 140 -7.56 -21.86 2.68
CA ARG A 140 -7.42 -22.45 4.02
C ARG A 140 -7.92 -21.53 5.14
N GLY A 141 -8.69 -20.50 4.79
CA GLY A 141 -9.10 -19.45 5.73
C GLY A 141 -8.07 -18.32 5.83
N ALA A 142 -8.56 -17.10 5.97
CA ALA A 142 -7.71 -15.93 6.16
C ALA A 142 -7.09 -15.95 7.56
N PRO A 143 -5.81 -15.58 7.71
CA PRO A 143 -5.21 -15.43 9.03
C PRO A 143 -5.85 -14.27 9.80
N GLU A 144 -5.74 -14.30 11.12
CA GLU A 144 -6.24 -13.24 12.00
C GLU A 144 -5.70 -11.87 11.59
N GLY A 145 -6.54 -10.83 11.63
CA GLY A 145 -6.16 -9.47 11.22
C GLY A 145 -6.14 -9.26 9.70
N VAL A 146 -6.58 -10.23 8.89
CA VAL A 146 -6.77 -10.05 7.44
C VAL A 146 -8.24 -10.09 7.10
N ILE A 147 -8.73 -9.05 6.42
CA ILE A 147 -10.15 -8.92 6.05
C ILE A 147 -10.31 -8.55 4.57
N HIS A 148 -11.44 -8.91 3.98
CA HIS A 148 -11.85 -8.32 2.71
C HIS A 148 -12.44 -6.93 2.92
N LEU A 149 -12.33 -6.05 1.92
CA LEU A 149 -12.89 -4.69 1.95
C LEU A 149 -14.36 -4.65 2.40
N LYS A 150 -15.17 -5.61 1.97
CA LYS A 150 -16.60 -5.72 2.35
C LYS A 150 -16.82 -5.90 3.87
N SER A 151 -15.81 -6.37 4.61
CA SER A 151 -15.86 -6.59 6.06
C SER A 151 -15.38 -5.38 6.85
N LEU A 152 -14.80 -4.36 6.21
CA LEU A 152 -14.32 -3.13 6.88
C LEU A 152 -15.42 -2.40 7.68
N PRO A 153 -16.67 -2.26 7.18
CA PRO A 153 -17.75 -1.67 7.98
C PRO A 153 -18.02 -2.43 9.29
N ALA A 154 -17.94 -3.76 9.28
CA ALA A 154 -18.16 -4.58 10.46
C ALA A 154 -17.01 -4.42 11.47
N LEU A 155 -15.76 -4.40 11.00
CA LEU A 155 -14.60 -4.13 11.84
C LEU A 155 -14.71 -2.77 12.56
N LEU A 156 -15.08 -1.71 11.82
CA LEU A 156 -15.23 -0.38 12.42
C LEU A 156 -16.36 -0.33 13.46
N ARG A 157 -17.48 -1.03 13.22
CA ARG A 157 -18.56 -1.14 14.23
C ARG A 157 -18.08 -1.85 15.50
N ASN A 158 -17.29 -2.92 15.37
CA ASN A 158 -16.74 -3.65 16.51
C ASN A 158 -15.77 -2.80 17.35
N LEU A 159 -15.12 -1.80 16.74
CA LEU A 159 -14.28 -0.81 17.43
C LEU A 159 -15.09 0.39 17.97
N GLY A 160 -16.39 0.19 18.20
CA GLY A 160 -17.30 1.20 18.74
C GLY A 160 -17.66 2.31 17.75
N GLY A 161 -17.34 2.15 16.46
CA GLY A 161 -17.63 3.12 15.42
C GLY A 161 -16.82 4.42 15.53
N THR A 162 -17.38 5.49 14.97
CA THR A 162 -16.71 6.80 14.82
C THR A 162 -17.45 7.93 15.54
N ARG A 163 -18.46 7.60 16.35
CA ARG A 163 -19.24 8.55 17.16
C ARG A 163 -18.68 8.59 18.58
N GLU A 164 -18.77 9.76 19.21
CA GLU A 164 -18.41 9.96 20.63
C GLU A 164 -17.00 9.43 20.98
N ILE A 165 -16.02 9.79 20.16
CA ILE A 165 -14.62 9.41 20.41
C ILE A 165 -14.17 10.00 21.77
N PRO A 166 -13.47 9.27 22.64
CA PRO A 166 -12.87 9.83 23.86
C PRO A 166 -11.82 10.93 23.59
N ASP A 167 -11.70 11.91 24.48
CA ASP A 167 -10.74 13.02 24.32
C ASP A 167 -9.28 12.54 24.23
N ALA A 168 -8.92 11.53 25.02
CA ALA A 168 -7.59 10.91 24.95
C ALA A 168 -7.22 10.45 23.52
N TYR A 169 -8.18 9.94 22.75
CA TYR A 169 -7.94 9.50 21.37
C TYR A 169 -7.96 10.66 20.39
N ARG A 170 -8.75 11.72 20.64
CA ARG A 170 -8.67 12.98 19.88
C ARG A 170 -7.31 13.65 20.04
N GLU A 171 -6.75 13.66 21.24
CA GLU A 171 -5.43 14.20 21.52
C GLU A 171 -4.32 13.36 20.87
N ALA A 172 -4.39 12.03 20.99
CA ALA A 172 -3.46 11.13 20.32
C ALA A 172 -3.49 11.33 18.79
N TRP A 173 -4.68 11.49 18.22
CA TRP A 173 -4.87 11.83 16.81
C TRP A 173 -4.28 13.20 16.44
N ALA A 174 -4.48 14.22 17.28
CA ALA A 174 -3.91 15.54 17.07
C ALA A 174 -2.37 15.51 17.09
N ARG A 175 -1.77 14.81 18.07
CA ARG A 175 -0.31 14.57 18.13
C ARG A 175 0.19 13.82 16.89
N LEU A 176 -0.51 12.77 16.47
CA LEU A 176 -0.13 12.01 15.28
C LEU A 176 -0.05 12.92 14.04
N LYS A 177 -1.03 13.82 13.84
CA LYS A 177 -1.05 14.76 12.72
C LYS A 177 0.17 15.69 12.68
N THR A 178 0.69 16.12 13.82
CA THR A 178 1.88 17.01 13.85
C THR A 178 3.19 16.27 13.55
N ARG A 179 3.19 14.93 13.61
CA ARG A 179 4.37 14.09 13.31
C ARG A 179 4.43 13.60 11.86
N ILE A 180 3.37 13.82 11.07
CA ILE A 180 3.33 13.46 9.65
C ILE A 180 4.40 14.21 8.88
N GLN A 181 5.24 13.47 8.15
CA GLN A 181 6.25 14.03 7.28
C GLN A 181 5.61 14.44 5.94
N GLY A 182 5.67 15.73 5.62
CA GLY A 182 5.06 16.29 4.40
C GLY A 182 6.03 16.50 3.23
N SER A 183 7.34 16.38 3.44
CA SER A 183 8.32 16.76 2.41
C SER A 183 8.37 15.76 1.24
N GLN A 184 8.62 16.27 0.04
CA GLN A 184 8.88 15.45 -1.14
C GLN A 184 10.10 14.53 -0.90
N GLU A 185 11.09 15.00 -0.15
CA GLU A 185 12.26 14.22 0.26
C GLU A 185 11.89 13.00 1.10
N ALA A 186 10.98 13.15 2.07
CA ALA A 186 10.50 12.03 2.87
C ALA A 186 9.80 10.97 2.01
N ARG A 187 9.00 11.41 1.02
CA ARG A 187 8.37 10.53 0.03
C ARG A 187 9.40 9.80 -0.83
N VAL A 188 10.44 10.49 -1.30
CA VAL A 188 11.53 9.90 -2.10
C VAL A 188 12.34 8.89 -1.28
N ALA A 189 12.73 9.27 -0.07
CA ALA A 189 13.50 8.41 0.84
C ALA A 189 12.73 7.12 1.16
N GLN A 190 11.43 7.24 1.43
CA GLN A 190 10.56 6.10 1.65
C GLN A 190 10.45 5.21 0.40
N MET A 191 10.20 5.79 -0.77
CA MET A 191 10.09 5.04 -2.02
C MET A 191 11.38 4.29 -2.36
N ARG A 192 12.55 4.92 -2.21
CA ARG A 192 13.85 4.27 -2.47
C ARG A 192 14.07 3.04 -1.59
N LYS A 193 13.60 3.08 -0.34
CA LYS A 193 13.64 1.94 0.58
C LYS A 193 12.69 0.81 0.14
N VAL A 194 11.46 1.15 -0.24
CA VAL A 194 10.46 0.18 -0.71
C VAL A 194 10.89 -0.51 -2.01
N THR A 195 11.51 0.23 -2.94
CA THR A 195 11.94 -0.31 -4.23
C THR A 195 13.27 -1.07 -4.17
N GLY A 196 13.95 -1.09 -3.01
CA GLY A 196 15.25 -1.73 -2.84
C GLY A 196 16.41 -1.01 -3.53
N GLY A 197 16.30 0.31 -3.75
CA GLY A 197 17.38 1.13 -4.31
C GLY A 197 16.94 2.19 -5.33
N GLY A 198 17.92 3.03 -5.74
CA GLY A 198 17.70 4.18 -6.61
C GLY A 198 17.29 3.85 -8.04
N LEU A 199 17.78 2.74 -8.61
CA LEU A 199 17.46 2.32 -9.97
C LEU A 199 15.99 1.91 -10.12
N ASN A 200 15.50 1.05 -9.22
CA ASN A 200 14.09 0.64 -9.23
C ASN A 200 13.14 1.80 -8.93
N TYR A 201 13.54 2.71 -8.03
CA TYR A 201 12.82 3.97 -7.81
C TYR A 201 12.75 4.80 -9.09
N TRP A 202 13.87 4.96 -9.80
CA TRP A 202 13.92 5.73 -11.03
C TRP A 202 13.04 5.13 -12.13
N ILE A 203 13.10 3.80 -12.33
CA ILE A 203 12.23 3.07 -13.26
C ILE A 203 10.76 3.28 -12.90
N GLN A 204 10.40 3.26 -11.61
CA GLN A 204 9.02 3.44 -11.18
C GLN A 204 8.54 4.90 -11.33
N ALA A 205 9.41 5.87 -11.04
CA ALA A 205 9.10 7.30 -11.16
C ALA A 205 8.98 7.76 -12.62
N HIS A 206 9.78 7.19 -13.52
CA HIS A 206 9.88 7.62 -14.92
C HIS A 206 9.29 6.61 -15.91
N GLY A 207 8.85 5.43 -15.46
CA GLY A 207 8.27 4.37 -16.30
C GLY A 207 7.13 4.82 -17.23
N PRO A 208 6.20 5.68 -16.79
CA PRO A 208 5.18 6.25 -17.68
C PRO A 208 5.76 7.10 -18.81
N TRP A 209 6.81 7.89 -18.53
CA TRP A 209 7.51 8.69 -19.54
C TRP A 209 8.35 7.84 -20.48
N LEU A 210 8.99 6.77 -19.98
CA LEU A 210 9.70 5.79 -20.81
C LEU A 210 8.75 5.07 -21.77
N ALA A 211 7.56 4.72 -21.31
CA ALA A 211 6.52 4.14 -22.16
C ALA A 211 6.02 5.15 -23.22
N ALA A 212 5.83 6.42 -22.84
CA ALA A 212 5.44 7.48 -23.76
C ALA A 212 6.53 7.82 -24.79
N LEU A 213 7.80 7.88 -24.39
CA LEU A 213 8.95 8.07 -25.28
C LEU A 213 9.12 6.90 -26.26
N GLY A 214 9.01 5.66 -25.75
CA GLY A 214 9.03 4.47 -26.61
C GLY A 214 7.90 4.48 -27.63
N PHE A 215 6.68 4.87 -27.23
CA PHE A 215 5.55 5.03 -28.13
C PHE A 215 5.75 6.16 -29.15
N GLY A 216 6.33 7.30 -28.73
CA GLY A 216 6.68 8.41 -29.60
C GLY A 216 7.69 8.03 -30.69
N CYS A 217 8.75 7.29 -30.34
CA CYS A 217 9.71 6.76 -31.31
C CYS A 217 9.07 5.80 -32.33
N PHE A 218 8.02 5.07 -31.92
CA PHE A 218 7.26 4.17 -32.80
C PHE A 218 6.32 4.94 -33.75
N VAL A 219 5.62 5.97 -33.26
CA VAL A 219 4.66 6.77 -34.06
C VAL A 219 5.36 7.76 -34.98
N ALA A 220 6.50 8.33 -34.59
CA ALA A 220 7.22 9.33 -35.37
C ALA A 220 7.97 8.77 -36.60
N GLY A 221 7.82 7.48 -36.92
CA GLY A 221 8.41 6.91 -38.14
C GLY A 221 9.94 6.93 -38.16
N ILE A 222 10.61 7.01 -37.00
CA ILE A 222 12.08 6.91 -36.89
C ILE A 222 12.56 5.48 -37.27
N PHE A 223 11.65 4.57 -37.62
CA PHE A 223 11.90 3.28 -38.26
C PHE A 223 11.08 3.14 -39.54
N PRO A 224 11.70 3.11 -40.74
CA PRO A 224 11.00 2.78 -41.97
C PRO A 224 10.78 1.25 -42.08
N TRP A 225 9.67 0.89 -42.75
CA TRP A 225 9.20 -0.48 -43.02
C TRP A 225 10.20 -1.31 -43.82
#